data_AF-A0A9E5LCI2-F1
#
_entry.id   AF-A0A9E5LCI2-F1
#
_cell.length_a   1.000
_cell.length_b   1.000
_cell.length_c   1.000
_cell.angle_alpha   90.00
_cell.angle_beta   90.00
_cell.angle_gamma   90.00
#
_symmetry.space_group_name_H-M   'P 1'
#
loop_
_entity.id
_entity.type
_entity.pdbx_description
1 polymer ?
#
loop_
_entity_poly.entity_id
_entity_poly.type
_entity_poly.pdbx_seq_one_letter_code
_entity_poly.pdbx_strand_id
1 'polypeptide(L)'
;FGVMRGREFYMKDGYNFDLTKEDALHAYNRHLVSYLRTYERMGLQAIPMRADSGPIGGDDTHEFLVLADTGESEVFYDSKVTDLSFGGREIDYDDRAACQGVLDEFTSLYARTDETHDEALFNQIPEERRRVARGIEVGQIFYFGTKYSESMNAMVQDAEGNNVPVHMGSHGIGVSRLIGALIEANHDDNGIIWPEGVTPFHCGIVNLKQGDDEADVACDSLYKSLIALGLDPLYDDRKERAGGKFATMDLVGLPWRITVGPRGLKNGVVEVTNRRTGESEEMPPEQAVQKIHAIYAAI
;
A
#
# COMPACT_ATOMS: atom_id res chain seq x y z
N PHE A 1 -8.09 -17.87 -1.65
CA PHE A 1 -7.94 -16.41 -1.71
C PHE A 1 -8.56 -15.63 -0.55
N GLY A 2 -9.41 -16.20 0.34
CA GLY A 2 -9.82 -15.51 1.58
C GLY A 2 -10.36 -14.09 1.34
N VAL A 3 -9.76 -13.09 2.01
CA VAL A 3 -10.10 -11.66 1.86
C VAL A 3 -9.92 -11.13 0.44
N MET A 4 -9.13 -11.78 -0.41
CA MET A 4 -8.90 -11.32 -1.79
C MET A 4 -10.08 -11.62 -2.74
N ARG A 5 -10.98 -12.54 -2.37
CA ARG A 5 -12.17 -12.92 -3.17
C ARG A 5 -13.35 -13.30 -2.28
N GLY A 6 -13.64 -12.44 -1.31
CA GLY A 6 -14.80 -12.56 -0.43
C GLY A 6 -16.12 -12.26 -1.17
N ARG A 7 -17.24 -12.54 -0.50
CA ARG A 7 -18.57 -12.07 -0.95
C ARG A 7 -19.03 -10.80 -0.24
N GLU A 8 -18.51 -10.59 0.97
CA GLU A 8 -18.66 -9.37 1.76
C GLU A 8 -17.24 -8.81 1.93
N PHE A 9 -17.04 -7.56 1.54
CA PHE A 9 -15.73 -6.94 1.48
C PHE A 9 -15.86 -5.42 1.70
N TYR A 10 -14.81 -4.83 2.27
CA TYR A 10 -14.68 -3.38 2.35
C TYR A 10 -14.09 -2.83 1.06
N MET A 11 -14.75 -1.81 0.52
CA MET A 11 -14.31 -1.04 -0.63
C MET A 11 -14.41 0.44 -0.30
N LYS A 12 -13.37 1.19 -0.67
CA LYS A 12 -13.49 2.63 -0.84
C LYS A 12 -13.91 2.84 -2.27
N ASP A 13 -15.14 3.25 -2.50
CA ASP A 13 -15.63 3.72 -3.78
C ASP A 13 -15.92 5.21 -3.69
N GLY A 14 -15.76 5.91 -4.81
CA GLY A 14 -16.27 7.26 -4.91
C GLY A 14 -16.41 7.67 -6.36
N TYR A 15 -17.02 8.83 -6.54
CA TYR A 15 -17.57 9.27 -7.80
C TYR A 15 -17.36 10.76 -7.97
N ASN A 16 -16.85 11.18 -9.12
CA ASN A 16 -16.75 12.58 -9.51
C ASN A 16 -17.90 12.96 -10.45
N PHE A 17 -18.27 14.23 -10.42
CA PHE A 17 -19.31 14.84 -11.24
C PHE A 17 -18.78 16.17 -11.74
N ASP A 18 -18.62 16.27 -13.06
CA ASP A 18 -17.95 17.38 -13.69
C ASP A 18 -18.79 17.93 -14.84
N LEU A 19 -18.68 19.23 -15.11
CA LEU A 19 -19.47 19.89 -16.16
C LEU A 19 -19.01 19.46 -17.55
N THR A 20 -17.70 19.30 -17.74
CA THR A 20 -17.10 18.96 -19.03
C THR A 20 -16.28 17.67 -18.96
N LYS A 21 -16.03 17.05 -20.12
CA LYS A 21 -15.11 15.93 -20.24
C LYS A 21 -13.70 16.29 -19.74
N GLU A 22 -13.22 17.50 -20.03
CA GLU A 22 -11.88 17.93 -19.63
C GLU A 22 -11.74 17.98 -18.11
N ASP A 23 -12.75 18.52 -17.43
CA ASP A 23 -12.80 18.56 -15.96
C ASP A 23 -12.83 17.15 -15.37
N ALA A 24 -13.62 16.24 -15.95
CA ALA A 24 -13.68 14.84 -15.54
C ALA A 24 -12.34 14.11 -15.71
N LEU A 25 -11.60 14.38 -16.80
CA LEU A 25 -10.27 13.82 -17.01
C LEU A 25 -9.24 14.39 -16.05
N HIS A 26 -9.34 15.68 -15.69
CA HIS A 26 -8.51 16.21 -14.62
C HIS A 26 -8.82 15.53 -13.27
N ALA A 27 -10.10 15.31 -12.94
CA ALA A 27 -10.48 14.55 -11.76
C ALA A 27 -9.95 13.10 -11.79
N TYR A 28 -9.95 12.45 -12.95
CA TYR A 28 -9.33 11.15 -13.17
C TYR A 28 -7.82 11.17 -12.85
N ASN A 29 -7.09 12.16 -13.37
CA ASN A 29 -5.65 12.30 -13.11
C ASN A 29 -5.34 12.53 -11.62
N ARG A 30 -6.15 13.35 -10.92
CA ARG A 30 -6.04 13.53 -9.46
C ARG A 30 -6.18 12.21 -8.70
N HIS A 31 -7.08 11.33 -9.15
CA HIS A 31 -7.25 10.01 -8.52
C HIS A 31 -6.07 9.09 -8.81
N LEU A 32 -5.50 9.12 -10.02
CA LEU A 32 -4.27 8.38 -10.31
C LEU A 32 -3.12 8.81 -9.37
N VAL A 33 -2.88 10.11 -9.23
CA VAL A 33 -1.87 10.67 -8.30
C VAL A 33 -2.14 10.20 -6.86
N SER A 34 -3.40 10.30 -6.42
CA SER A 34 -3.80 9.90 -5.07
C SER A 34 -3.57 8.40 -4.82
N TYR A 35 -3.82 7.56 -5.82
CA TYR A 35 -3.71 6.11 -5.71
C TYR A 35 -2.25 5.69 -5.67
N LEU A 36 -1.40 6.25 -6.55
CA LEU A 36 0.05 6.03 -6.52
C LEU A 36 0.62 6.35 -5.13
N ARG A 37 0.28 7.53 -4.58
CA ARG A 37 0.68 7.93 -3.21
C ARG A 37 0.12 6.98 -2.15
N THR A 38 -1.12 6.54 -2.30
CA THR A 38 -1.78 5.67 -1.32
C THR A 38 -1.06 4.32 -1.23
N TYR A 39 -0.77 3.68 -2.36
CA TYR A 39 -0.09 2.40 -2.37
C TYR A 39 1.37 2.50 -1.93
N GLU A 40 2.09 3.54 -2.35
CA GLU A 40 3.48 3.75 -1.91
C GLU A 40 3.58 3.97 -0.40
N ARG A 41 2.65 4.73 0.20
CA ARG A 41 2.57 4.88 1.68
C ARG A 41 2.26 3.57 2.40
N MET A 42 1.63 2.60 1.73
CA MET A 42 1.40 1.27 2.26
C MET A 42 2.59 0.33 2.05
N GLY A 43 3.68 0.80 1.43
CA GLY A 43 4.81 -0.04 1.04
C GLY A 43 4.49 -1.00 -0.12
N LEU A 44 3.47 -0.67 -0.92
CA LEU A 44 3.09 -1.43 -2.11
C LEU A 44 3.56 -0.73 -3.37
N GLN A 45 4.06 -1.53 -4.29
CA GLN A 45 4.36 -1.09 -5.65
C GLN A 45 3.23 -1.51 -6.59
N ALA A 46 2.16 -0.72 -6.59
CA ALA A 46 1.00 -0.95 -7.45
C ALA A 46 1.17 -0.23 -8.80
N ILE A 47 1.23 -1.00 -9.88
CA ILE A 47 1.48 -0.49 -11.23
C ILE A 47 0.14 -0.13 -11.88
N PRO A 48 -0.05 1.11 -12.37
CA PRO A 48 -1.21 1.44 -13.18
C PRO A 48 -1.08 0.74 -14.54
N MET A 49 -1.99 -0.16 -14.84
CA MET A 49 -2.06 -0.89 -16.10
C MET A 49 -3.33 -0.50 -16.83
N ARG A 50 -3.22 -0.35 -18.16
CA ARG A 50 -4.41 -0.19 -18.99
C ARG A 50 -5.26 -1.46 -18.87
N ALA A 51 -6.56 -1.27 -18.66
CA ALA A 51 -7.52 -2.33 -18.42
C ALA A 51 -8.71 -2.22 -19.37
N ASP A 52 -9.55 -3.26 -19.40
CA ASP A 52 -10.78 -3.22 -20.20
C ASP A 52 -11.77 -2.23 -19.58
N SER A 53 -12.36 -1.38 -20.42
CA SER A 53 -13.44 -0.48 -19.98
C SER A 53 -14.77 -1.23 -19.82
N GLY A 54 -14.85 -2.49 -20.29
CA GLY A 54 -16.04 -3.31 -20.19
C GLY A 54 -17.25 -2.66 -20.86
N PRO A 55 -18.48 -2.84 -20.32
CA PRO A 55 -19.70 -2.28 -20.92
C PRO A 55 -19.79 -0.75 -20.85
N ILE A 56 -18.82 -0.08 -20.21
CA ILE A 56 -18.76 1.39 -20.09
C ILE A 56 -18.22 2.01 -21.38
N GLY A 57 -17.22 1.39 -22.02
CA GLY A 57 -16.56 1.90 -23.23
C GLY A 57 -15.61 3.08 -22.95
N GLY A 58 -14.61 3.25 -23.81
CA GLY A 58 -13.60 4.31 -23.70
C GLY A 58 -12.20 3.79 -23.39
N ASP A 59 -11.22 4.68 -23.42
CA ASP A 59 -9.79 4.37 -23.21
C ASP A 59 -9.28 4.79 -21.81
N ASP A 60 -10.11 5.49 -21.04
CA ASP A 60 -9.75 6.13 -19.78
C ASP A 60 -10.08 5.24 -18.58
N THR A 61 -9.39 4.10 -18.49
CA THR A 61 -9.44 3.19 -17.34
C THR A 61 -8.06 2.61 -17.04
N HIS A 62 -7.72 2.57 -15.75
CA HIS A 62 -6.50 1.93 -15.27
C HIS A 62 -6.80 1.10 -14.02
N GLU A 63 -6.33 -0.14 -14.04
CA GLU A 63 -6.23 -1.00 -12.87
C GLU A 63 -4.88 -0.81 -12.20
N PHE A 64 -4.84 -0.83 -10.88
CA PHE A 64 -3.62 -0.79 -10.10
C PHE A 64 -3.31 -2.20 -9.64
N LEU A 65 -2.26 -2.81 -10.19
CA LEU A 65 -1.89 -4.20 -9.91
C LEU A 65 -0.61 -4.28 -9.10
N VAL A 66 -0.66 -5.04 -8.00
CA VAL A 66 0.52 -5.48 -7.25
C VAL A 66 0.98 -6.81 -7.83
N LEU A 67 2.25 -6.89 -8.25
CA LEU A 67 2.82 -8.12 -8.80
C LEU A 67 2.90 -9.20 -7.72
N ALA A 68 2.33 -10.38 -8.00
CA ALA A 68 2.36 -11.54 -7.11
C ALA A 68 2.10 -12.83 -7.90
N ASP A 69 2.85 -13.89 -7.63
CA ASP A 69 2.72 -15.18 -8.34
C ASP A 69 1.33 -15.83 -8.17
N THR A 70 0.64 -15.50 -7.08
CA THR A 70 -0.73 -15.96 -6.77
C THR A 70 -1.83 -15.05 -7.34
N GLY A 71 -1.45 -13.95 -8.01
CA GLY A 71 -2.36 -12.95 -8.54
C GLY A 71 -3.36 -13.52 -9.54
N GLU A 72 -4.57 -12.98 -9.60
CA GLU A 72 -5.63 -13.55 -10.45
C GLU A 72 -5.45 -13.17 -11.92
N SER A 73 -4.95 -11.96 -12.19
CA SER A 73 -4.80 -11.39 -13.53
C SER A 73 -3.41 -11.71 -14.10
N GLU A 74 -3.35 -12.12 -15.36
CA GLU A 74 -2.08 -12.17 -16.10
C GLU A 74 -1.74 -10.77 -16.63
N VAL A 75 -0.48 -10.36 -16.52
CA VAL A 75 -0.04 -9.02 -16.88
C VAL A 75 1.20 -9.02 -17.75
N PHE A 76 1.26 -8.06 -18.67
CA PHE A 76 2.33 -7.89 -19.63
C PHE A 76 2.89 -6.47 -19.51
N TYR A 77 4.18 -6.36 -19.21
CA TYR A 77 4.77 -5.06 -18.94
C TYR A 77 6.25 -4.97 -19.32
N ASP A 78 6.69 -3.73 -19.49
CA ASP A 78 8.10 -3.36 -19.55
C ASP A 78 8.69 -3.37 -18.15
N SER A 79 9.76 -4.13 -17.92
CA SER A 79 10.39 -4.24 -16.60
C SER A 79 10.80 -2.90 -15.99
N LYS A 80 11.00 -1.84 -16.80
CA LYS A 80 11.30 -0.50 -16.27
C LYS A 80 10.13 0.19 -15.56
N VAL A 81 8.90 -0.31 -15.73
CA VAL A 81 7.75 0.24 -15.00
C VAL A 81 7.93 0.06 -13.49
N THR A 82 8.71 -0.95 -13.08
CA THR A 82 9.01 -1.18 -11.67
C THR A 82 10.10 -0.25 -11.12
N ASP A 83 10.72 0.57 -11.96
CA ASP A 83 11.69 1.58 -11.52
C ASP A 83 11.01 2.93 -11.20
N LEU A 84 9.73 3.07 -11.54
CA LEU A 84 8.94 4.26 -11.27
C LEU A 84 8.53 4.31 -9.79
N SER A 85 8.78 5.44 -9.14
CA SER A 85 8.35 5.74 -7.77
C SER A 85 7.83 7.17 -7.74
N PHE A 86 6.73 7.38 -7.02
CA PHE A 86 6.20 8.73 -6.83
C PHE A 86 7.06 9.47 -5.80
N GLY A 87 7.56 8.76 -4.79
CA GLY A 87 8.50 9.28 -3.80
C GLY A 87 7.91 10.44 -2.99
N GLY A 88 8.78 11.34 -2.50
CA GLY A 88 8.38 12.50 -1.69
C GLY A 88 7.89 13.71 -2.49
N ARG A 89 7.40 13.52 -3.73
CA ARG A 89 6.98 14.63 -4.61
C ARG A 89 5.72 15.27 -4.06
N GLU A 90 5.70 16.60 -3.97
CA GLU A 90 4.46 17.34 -3.69
C GLU A 90 3.84 17.81 -5.00
N ILE A 91 2.55 17.59 -5.16
CA ILE A 91 1.78 17.93 -6.37
C ILE A 91 0.62 18.82 -5.95
N ASP A 92 0.52 19.99 -6.59
CA ASP A 92 -0.68 20.80 -6.53
C ASP A 92 -1.78 20.10 -7.34
N TYR A 93 -2.84 19.67 -6.65
CA TYR A 93 -3.95 18.95 -7.26
C TYR A 93 -4.80 19.85 -8.16
N ASP A 94 -4.74 21.17 -8.01
CA ASP A 94 -5.46 22.11 -8.88
C ASP A 94 -4.66 22.43 -10.17
N ASP A 95 -3.37 22.09 -10.21
CA ASP A 95 -2.54 22.21 -11.42
C ASP A 95 -2.78 21.00 -12.35
N ARG A 96 -3.58 21.25 -13.40
CA ARG A 96 -3.88 20.25 -14.44
C ARG A 96 -2.64 19.68 -15.11
N ALA A 97 -1.66 20.52 -15.40
CA ALA A 97 -0.45 20.10 -16.10
C ALA A 97 0.43 19.23 -15.19
N ALA A 98 0.49 19.56 -13.89
CA ALA A 98 1.20 18.73 -12.92
C ALA A 98 0.57 17.34 -12.78
N CYS A 99 -0.76 17.24 -12.61
CA CYS A 99 -1.44 15.94 -12.55
C CYS A 99 -1.32 15.15 -13.86
N GLN A 100 -1.45 15.81 -15.02
CA GLN A 100 -1.26 15.17 -16.33
C GLN A 100 0.17 14.64 -16.49
N GLY A 101 1.18 15.39 -16.07
CA GLY A 101 2.57 14.94 -16.14
C GLY A 101 2.83 13.65 -15.35
N VAL A 102 2.15 13.46 -14.21
CA VAL A 102 2.23 12.20 -13.46
C VAL A 102 1.55 11.06 -14.21
N LEU A 103 0.36 11.29 -14.79
CA LEU A 103 -0.29 10.29 -15.64
C LEU A 103 0.63 9.87 -16.79
N ASP A 104 1.17 10.85 -17.52
CA ASP A 104 2.05 10.61 -18.67
C ASP A 104 3.30 9.82 -18.28
N GLU A 105 3.93 10.16 -17.15
CA GLU A 105 5.09 9.45 -16.63
C GLU A 105 4.76 7.99 -16.30
N PHE A 106 3.72 7.76 -15.50
CA PHE A 106 3.37 6.43 -15.00
C PHE A 106 2.67 5.53 -16.03
N THR A 107 2.28 6.09 -17.18
CA THR A 107 1.68 5.34 -18.30
C THR A 107 2.56 5.35 -19.56
N SER A 108 3.74 5.98 -19.49
CA SER A 108 4.67 6.08 -20.63
C SER A 108 5.23 4.73 -21.09
N LEU A 109 5.35 3.78 -20.16
CA LEU A 109 5.85 2.43 -20.41
C LEU A 109 4.67 1.47 -20.61
N TYR A 110 4.89 0.47 -21.45
CA TYR A 110 3.86 -0.53 -21.71
C TYR A 110 3.57 -1.34 -20.43
N ALA A 111 2.32 -1.29 -19.96
CA ALA A 111 1.82 -2.11 -18.86
C ALA A 111 0.32 -2.35 -19.07
N ARG A 112 -0.07 -3.61 -19.26
CA ARG A 112 -1.44 -4.00 -19.63
C ARG A 112 -1.84 -5.32 -18.97
N THR A 113 -3.12 -5.46 -18.65
CA THR A 113 -3.74 -6.74 -18.33
C THR A 113 -3.88 -7.60 -19.59
N ASP A 114 -4.17 -8.89 -19.44
CA ASP A 114 -4.38 -9.81 -20.54
C ASP A 114 -5.52 -9.38 -21.47
N GLU A 115 -6.57 -8.76 -20.94
CA GLU A 115 -7.70 -8.32 -21.75
C GLU A 115 -7.36 -7.19 -22.74
N THR A 116 -6.36 -6.35 -22.42
CA THR A 116 -5.94 -5.24 -23.28
C THR A 116 -4.56 -5.43 -23.90
N HIS A 117 -3.96 -6.61 -23.70
CA HIS A 117 -2.66 -6.94 -24.26
C HIS A 117 -2.66 -6.84 -25.78
N ASP A 118 -1.69 -6.08 -26.32
CA ASP A 118 -1.40 -5.96 -27.75
C ASP A 118 0.00 -6.52 -28.02
N GLU A 119 0.05 -7.70 -28.63
CA GLU A 119 1.30 -8.41 -28.92
C GLU A 119 2.23 -7.59 -29.84
N ALA A 120 1.68 -6.82 -30.79
CA ALA A 120 2.47 -6.04 -31.73
C ALA A 120 3.15 -4.85 -31.05
N LEU A 121 2.47 -4.19 -30.09
CA LEU A 121 3.06 -3.15 -29.27
C LEU A 121 4.06 -3.72 -28.26
N PHE A 122 3.73 -4.84 -27.61
CA PHE A 122 4.61 -5.49 -26.65
C PHE A 122 5.93 -5.95 -27.29
N ASN A 123 5.87 -6.44 -28.52
CA ASN A 123 7.04 -6.87 -29.29
C ASN A 123 7.96 -5.72 -29.75
N GLN A 124 7.58 -4.45 -29.53
CA GLN A 124 8.46 -3.30 -29.75
C GLN A 124 9.39 -3.02 -28.56
N ILE A 125 9.06 -3.53 -27.37
CA ILE A 125 9.91 -3.45 -26.17
C ILE A 125 11.14 -4.35 -26.39
N PRO A 126 12.36 -4.00 -25.94
CA PRO A 126 13.50 -4.91 -25.96
C PRO A 126 13.18 -6.22 -25.23
N GLU A 127 13.60 -7.36 -25.78
CA GLU A 127 13.24 -8.70 -25.28
C GLU A 127 13.63 -8.90 -23.81
N GLU A 128 14.80 -8.38 -23.41
CA GLU A 128 15.31 -8.43 -22.03
C GLU A 128 14.47 -7.64 -21.03
N ARG A 129 13.59 -6.75 -21.50
CA ARG A 129 12.67 -5.93 -20.71
C ARG A 129 11.23 -6.44 -20.72
N ARG A 130 10.88 -7.35 -21.63
CA ARG A 130 9.53 -7.93 -21.67
C ARG A 130 9.31 -8.80 -20.45
N ARG A 131 8.22 -8.57 -19.73
CA ARG A 131 7.81 -9.37 -18.58
C ARG A 131 6.38 -9.83 -18.76
N VAL A 132 6.16 -11.08 -18.37
CA VAL A 132 4.84 -11.68 -18.15
C VAL A 132 4.82 -12.12 -16.70
N ALA A 133 3.81 -11.71 -15.96
CA ALA A 133 3.67 -12.07 -14.56
C ALA A 133 2.19 -12.19 -14.19
N ARG A 134 1.93 -12.40 -12.91
CA ARG A 134 0.58 -12.33 -12.35
C ARG A 134 0.48 -11.14 -11.39
N GLY A 135 -0.72 -10.57 -11.31
CA GLY A 135 -1.01 -9.38 -10.52
C GLY A 135 -2.29 -9.53 -9.70
N ILE A 136 -2.30 -8.87 -8.54
CA ILE A 136 -3.49 -8.67 -7.72
C ILE A 136 -3.96 -7.23 -7.96
N GLU A 137 -5.12 -7.09 -8.57
CA GLU A 137 -5.79 -5.80 -8.72
C GLU A 137 -6.26 -5.29 -7.36
N VAL A 138 -5.71 -4.15 -6.91
CA VAL A 138 -6.00 -3.55 -5.60
C VAL A 138 -6.88 -2.31 -5.70
N GLY A 139 -7.06 -1.77 -6.91
CA GLY A 139 -8.02 -0.72 -7.19
C GLY A 139 -8.09 -0.37 -8.66
N GLN A 140 -9.08 0.44 -9.01
CA GLN A 140 -9.38 0.77 -10.39
C GLN A 140 -9.98 2.17 -10.48
N ILE A 141 -9.61 2.91 -11.51
CA ILE A 141 -10.18 4.22 -11.84
C ILE A 141 -10.82 4.18 -13.23
N PHE A 142 -11.95 4.87 -13.37
CA PHE A 142 -12.75 4.88 -14.59
C PHE A 142 -13.29 6.28 -14.87
N TYR A 143 -13.22 6.69 -16.13
CA TYR A 143 -14.08 7.72 -16.68
C TYR A 143 -15.15 7.07 -17.56
N PHE A 144 -16.43 7.37 -17.31
CA PHE A 144 -17.56 6.76 -18.02
C PHE A 144 -18.50 7.78 -18.66
N GLY A 145 -18.02 9.02 -18.81
CA GLY A 145 -18.76 10.10 -19.49
C GLY A 145 -20.13 10.31 -18.88
N THR A 146 -21.16 10.29 -19.73
CA THR A 146 -22.54 10.64 -19.38
C THR A 146 -23.44 9.41 -19.24
N LYS A 147 -22.87 8.20 -19.20
CA LYS A 147 -23.61 6.93 -19.22
C LYS A 147 -24.77 6.87 -18.22
N TYR A 148 -24.50 7.23 -16.96
CA TYR A 148 -25.52 7.23 -15.92
C TYR A 148 -26.33 8.53 -15.89
N SER A 149 -25.69 9.68 -16.10
CA SER A 149 -26.37 10.97 -16.03
C SER A 149 -27.44 11.13 -17.10
N GLU A 150 -27.23 10.63 -18.32
CA GLU A 150 -28.26 10.56 -19.37
C GLU A 150 -29.42 9.65 -18.98
N SER A 151 -29.13 8.42 -18.55
CA SER A 151 -30.16 7.43 -18.23
C SER A 151 -31.00 7.78 -17.00
N MET A 152 -30.42 8.51 -16.03
CA MET A 152 -31.03 8.87 -14.76
C MET A 152 -31.49 10.34 -14.70
N ASN A 153 -31.32 11.10 -15.78
CA ASN A 153 -31.64 12.53 -15.86
C ASN A 153 -30.92 13.38 -14.81
N ALA A 154 -29.62 13.12 -14.58
CA ALA A 154 -28.75 13.93 -13.72
C ALA A 154 -28.14 15.08 -14.53
N MET A 155 -28.84 16.22 -14.54
CA MET A 155 -28.54 17.38 -15.40
C MET A 155 -28.14 18.60 -14.57
N VAL A 156 -27.28 19.44 -15.11
CA VAL A 156 -26.91 20.76 -14.55
C VAL A 156 -26.99 21.83 -15.63
N GLN A 157 -27.05 23.11 -15.23
CA GLN A 157 -26.96 24.23 -16.18
C GLN A 157 -25.51 24.58 -16.45
N ASP A 158 -25.13 24.66 -17.72
CA ASP A 158 -23.83 25.21 -18.14
C ASP A 158 -23.81 26.75 -18.04
N ALA A 159 -22.68 27.37 -18.40
CA ALA A 159 -22.51 28.82 -18.34
C ALA A 159 -23.44 29.57 -19.30
N GLU A 160 -23.91 28.91 -20.35
CA GLU A 160 -24.85 29.40 -21.36
C GLU A 160 -26.32 29.17 -20.94
N GLY A 161 -26.58 28.46 -19.84
CA GLY A 161 -27.90 28.15 -19.30
C GLY A 161 -28.57 26.91 -19.92
N ASN A 162 -27.85 26.12 -20.72
CA ASN A 162 -28.35 24.86 -21.26
C ASN A 162 -28.32 23.78 -20.18
N ASN A 163 -29.32 22.90 -20.17
CA ASN A 163 -29.29 21.71 -19.33
C ASN A 163 -28.45 20.63 -20.01
N VAL A 164 -27.31 20.29 -19.41
CA VAL A 164 -26.37 19.28 -19.89
C VAL A 164 -26.22 18.14 -18.87
N PRO A 165 -26.03 16.88 -19.31
CA PRO A 165 -25.74 15.77 -18.41
C PRO A 165 -24.34 15.94 -17.82
N VAL A 166 -24.18 15.64 -16.53
CA VAL A 166 -22.85 15.67 -15.89
C VAL A 166 -21.94 14.56 -16.41
N HIS A 167 -20.67 14.88 -16.63
CA HIS A 167 -19.63 13.89 -16.89
C HIS A 167 -19.19 13.25 -15.58
N MET A 168 -19.00 11.93 -15.59
CA MET A 168 -18.79 11.17 -14.37
C MET A 168 -17.64 10.17 -14.51
N GLY A 169 -17.05 9.85 -13.37
CA GLY A 169 -16.08 8.78 -13.20
C GLY A 169 -16.29 8.08 -11.85
N SER A 170 -15.64 6.93 -11.67
CA SER A 170 -15.58 6.22 -10.41
C SER A 170 -14.18 5.74 -10.10
N HIS A 171 -13.92 5.53 -8.82
CA HIS A 171 -12.59 5.19 -8.35
C HIS A 171 -12.68 4.27 -7.11
N GLY A 172 -12.35 3.00 -7.30
CA GLY A 172 -12.43 1.93 -6.31
C GLY A 172 -11.07 1.51 -5.75
N ILE A 173 -10.98 1.28 -4.43
CA ILE A 173 -9.87 0.57 -3.78
C ILE A 173 -10.46 -0.56 -2.96
N GLY A 174 -9.99 -1.78 -3.18
CA GLY A 174 -10.39 -2.95 -2.41
C GLY A 174 -9.70 -2.96 -1.04
N VAL A 175 -10.21 -2.19 -0.08
CA VAL A 175 -9.60 -2.02 1.25
C VAL A 175 -9.34 -3.34 1.97
N SER A 176 -10.30 -4.26 1.95
CA SER A 176 -10.10 -5.59 2.55
C SER A 176 -9.17 -6.50 1.72
N ARG A 177 -9.16 -6.34 0.40
CA ARG A 177 -8.28 -7.08 -0.53
C ARG A 177 -6.81 -6.65 -0.36
N LEU A 178 -6.57 -5.38 -0.04
CA LEU A 178 -5.24 -4.84 0.23
C LEU A 178 -4.50 -5.59 1.35
N ILE A 179 -5.20 -6.06 2.37
CA ILE A 179 -4.59 -6.87 3.45
C ILE A 179 -3.98 -8.16 2.87
N GLY A 180 -4.71 -8.84 1.97
CA GLY A 180 -4.19 -10.02 1.29
C GLY A 180 -3.01 -9.68 0.38
N ALA A 181 -3.15 -8.64 -0.44
CA ALA A 181 -2.09 -8.20 -1.35
C ALA A 181 -0.80 -7.80 -0.62
N LEU A 182 -0.90 -7.12 0.52
CA LEU A 182 0.22 -6.74 1.38
C LEU A 182 1.00 -7.97 1.88
N ILE A 183 0.29 -9.00 2.35
CA ILE A 183 0.90 -10.23 2.85
C ILE A 183 1.52 -11.03 1.71
N GLU A 184 0.82 -11.19 0.58
CA GLU A 184 1.35 -11.88 -0.60
C GLU A 184 2.64 -11.21 -1.10
N ALA A 185 2.72 -9.89 -1.07
CA ALA A 185 3.91 -9.13 -1.46
C ALA A 185 5.00 -9.07 -0.37
N ASN A 186 4.67 -9.33 0.90
CA ASN A 186 5.59 -9.16 2.03
C ASN A 186 5.45 -10.29 3.07
N HIS A 187 6.01 -11.46 2.75
CA HIS A 187 6.14 -12.57 3.69
C HIS A 187 7.42 -13.36 3.45
N ASP A 188 7.77 -14.21 4.41
CA ASP A 188 8.78 -15.25 4.29
C ASP A 188 8.28 -16.55 4.93
N ASP A 189 9.16 -17.55 5.02
CA ASP A 189 8.84 -18.86 5.62
C ASP A 189 8.42 -18.78 7.11
N ASN A 190 8.74 -17.70 7.81
CA ASN A 190 8.43 -17.50 9.23
C ASN A 190 7.12 -16.74 9.44
N GLY A 191 6.64 -15.99 8.44
CA GLY A 191 5.34 -15.32 8.48
C GLY A 191 5.31 -13.98 7.75
N ILE A 192 4.44 -13.10 8.24
CA ILE A 192 4.18 -11.79 7.63
C ILE A 192 5.39 -10.86 7.84
N ILE A 193 5.58 -9.91 6.93
CA ILE A 193 6.52 -8.79 7.08
C ILE A 193 5.74 -7.50 6.77
N TRP A 194 5.15 -6.87 7.79
CA TRP A 194 4.39 -5.64 7.55
C TRP A 194 5.31 -4.50 7.09
N PRO A 195 4.91 -3.69 6.11
CA PRO A 195 5.44 -2.35 5.94
C PRO A 195 5.05 -1.45 7.11
N GLU A 196 5.91 -0.51 7.47
CA GLU A 196 5.72 0.38 8.62
C GLU A 196 4.43 1.22 8.51
N GLY A 197 4.03 1.63 7.30
CA GLY A 197 2.82 2.44 7.11
C GLY A 197 1.49 1.72 7.38
N VAL A 198 1.51 0.39 7.54
CA VAL A 198 0.30 -0.45 7.70
C VAL A 198 0.44 -1.53 8.78
N THR A 199 1.51 -1.52 9.57
CA THR A 199 1.69 -2.49 10.66
C THR A 199 0.60 -2.33 11.72
N PRO A 200 0.08 -3.43 12.31
CA PRO A 200 -0.92 -3.33 13.38
C PRO A 200 -0.34 -2.74 14.67
N PHE A 201 0.97 -2.91 14.90
CA PHE A 201 1.70 -2.34 16.04
C PHE A 201 3.07 -1.85 15.58
N HIS A 202 3.52 -0.73 16.11
CA HIS A 202 4.76 -0.06 15.69
C HIS A 202 6.00 -0.85 16.13
N CYS A 203 5.92 -1.59 17.24
CA CYS A 203 7.03 -2.40 17.73
C CYS A 203 6.54 -3.51 18.65
N GLY A 204 7.11 -4.71 18.55
CA GLY A 204 6.94 -5.77 19.55
C GLY A 204 7.94 -5.61 20.69
N ILE A 205 7.53 -5.77 21.95
CA ILE A 205 8.41 -5.88 23.12
C ILE A 205 8.34 -7.32 23.61
N VAL A 206 9.48 -8.00 23.68
CA VAL A 206 9.58 -9.41 24.09
C VAL A 206 10.35 -9.52 25.39
N ASN A 207 9.66 -9.86 26.48
CA ASN A 207 10.28 -10.19 27.76
C ASN A 207 10.71 -11.66 27.78
N LEU A 208 12.02 -11.92 27.81
CA LEU A 208 12.59 -13.27 27.80
C LEU A 208 12.45 -14.01 29.15
N LYS A 209 12.13 -13.30 30.23
CA LYS A 209 11.99 -13.88 31.57
C LYS A 209 10.86 -13.19 32.33
N GLN A 210 9.62 -13.46 31.91
CA GLN A 210 8.44 -12.92 32.56
C GLN A 210 8.40 -13.23 34.06
N GLY A 211 8.13 -12.22 34.90
CA GLY A 211 8.12 -12.34 36.36
C GLY A 211 9.48 -12.10 37.02
N ASP A 212 10.47 -11.64 36.26
CA ASP A 212 11.74 -11.12 36.77
C ASP A 212 11.61 -9.61 36.96
N ASP A 213 11.80 -9.12 38.19
CA ASP A 213 11.51 -7.73 38.55
C ASP A 213 12.24 -6.71 37.65
N GLU A 214 13.52 -6.96 37.31
CA GLU A 214 14.29 -6.06 36.44
C GLU A 214 13.77 -6.08 35.00
N ALA A 215 13.49 -7.27 34.45
CA ALA A 215 12.97 -7.40 33.09
C ALA A 215 11.55 -6.84 32.93
N ASP A 216 10.68 -7.11 33.91
CA ASP A 216 9.30 -6.62 33.92
C ASP A 216 9.27 -5.08 33.98
N VAL A 217 10.06 -4.47 34.87
CA VAL A 217 10.17 -3.01 34.98
C VAL A 217 10.73 -2.38 33.70
N ALA A 218 11.76 -2.99 33.09
CA ALA A 218 12.35 -2.49 31.85
C ALA A 218 11.35 -2.53 30.69
N CYS A 219 10.59 -3.63 30.54
CA CYS A 219 9.56 -3.75 29.51
C CYS A 219 8.43 -2.73 29.70
N ASP A 220 7.94 -2.56 30.94
CA ASP A 220 6.91 -1.57 31.26
C ASP A 220 7.37 -0.15 30.98
N SER A 221 8.64 0.16 31.25
CA SER A 221 9.24 1.46 30.93
C SER A 221 9.30 1.69 29.43
N LEU A 222 9.80 0.73 28.65
CA LEU A 222 9.84 0.81 27.18
C LEU A 222 8.44 1.01 26.59
N TYR A 223 7.46 0.23 27.06
CA TYR A 223 6.07 0.32 26.63
C TYR A 223 5.50 1.73 26.88
N LYS A 224 5.67 2.26 28.09
CA LYS A 224 5.20 3.62 28.45
C LYS A 224 5.93 4.71 27.65
N SER A 225 7.23 4.56 27.43
CA SER A 225 8.03 5.54 26.66
C SER A 225 7.62 5.59 25.19
N LEU A 226 7.34 4.45 24.55
CA LEU A 226 6.85 4.41 23.18
C LEU A 226 5.44 5.02 23.07
N ILE A 227 4.53 4.71 24.01
CA ILE A 227 3.20 5.32 24.05
C ILE A 227 3.27 6.83 24.26
N ALA A 228 4.17 7.30 25.13
CA ALA A 228 4.36 8.74 25.36
C ALA A 228 4.81 9.50 24.11
N LEU A 229 5.37 8.80 23.11
CA LEU A 229 5.73 9.31 21.79
C LEU A 229 4.65 9.10 20.72
N GLY A 230 3.45 8.64 21.12
CA GLY A 230 2.32 8.42 20.22
C GLY A 230 2.38 7.10 19.43
N LEU A 231 3.28 6.18 19.79
CA LEU A 231 3.40 4.87 19.17
C LEU A 231 2.53 3.84 19.88
N ASP A 232 2.22 2.75 19.18
CA ASP A 232 1.43 1.62 19.67
C ASP A 232 2.28 0.34 19.71
N PRO A 233 2.97 0.06 20.84
CA PRO A 233 3.78 -1.15 21.00
C PRO A 233 2.94 -2.37 21.43
N LEU A 234 3.26 -3.55 20.89
CA LEU A 234 2.73 -4.83 21.37
C LEU A 234 3.67 -5.44 22.40
N TYR A 235 3.26 -5.50 23.67
CA TYR A 235 4.03 -6.17 24.71
C TYR A 235 3.61 -7.65 24.85
N ASP A 236 4.54 -8.57 24.56
CA ASP A 236 4.37 -10.00 24.86
C ASP A 236 4.79 -10.30 26.31
N ASP A 237 3.84 -10.11 27.23
CA ASP A 237 3.95 -10.34 28.67
C ASP A 237 3.57 -11.77 29.09
N ARG A 238 3.41 -12.69 28.13
CA ARG A 238 2.99 -14.06 28.41
C ARG A 238 4.07 -14.82 29.18
N LYS A 239 3.65 -15.75 30.03
CA LYS A 239 4.55 -16.71 30.71
C LYS A 239 4.90 -17.86 29.76
N GLU A 240 5.63 -17.55 28.69
CA GLU A 240 6.04 -18.48 27.63
C GLU A 240 7.58 -18.46 27.46
N ARG A 241 8.14 -19.56 26.94
CA ARG A 241 9.56 -19.66 26.60
C ARG A 241 9.91 -18.72 25.45
N ALA A 242 11.16 -18.23 25.45
CA ALA A 242 11.70 -17.33 24.42
C ALA A 242 11.38 -17.79 22.99
N GLY A 243 11.60 -19.06 22.65
CA GLY A 243 11.32 -19.59 21.32
C GLY A 243 9.85 -19.48 20.89
N GLY A 244 8.90 -19.65 21.81
CA GLY A 244 7.48 -19.48 21.53
C GLY A 244 7.09 -18.01 21.30
N LYS A 245 7.71 -17.09 22.05
CA LYS A 245 7.53 -15.66 21.84
C LYS A 245 8.09 -15.20 20.50
N PHE A 246 9.31 -15.63 20.15
CA PHE A 246 9.92 -15.32 18.86
C PHE A 246 9.10 -15.84 17.69
N ALA A 247 8.70 -17.12 17.72
CA ALA A 247 7.85 -17.68 16.67
C ALA A 247 6.52 -16.91 16.50
N THR A 248 5.92 -16.43 17.60
CA THR A 248 4.70 -15.60 17.53
C THR A 248 4.99 -14.25 16.88
N MET A 249 6.08 -13.57 17.28
CA MET A 249 6.44 -12.25 16.75
C MET A 249 6.82 -12.31 15.27
N ASP A 250 7.56 -13.34 14.87
CA ASP A 250 7.96 -13.55 13.47
C ASP A 250 6.74 -13.86 12.60
N LEU A 251 5.77 -14.62 13.12
CA LEU A 251 4.51 -14.93 12.45
C LEU A 251 3.61 -13.70 12.26
N VAL A 252 3.42 -12.91 13.32
CA VAL A 252 2.58 -11.69 13.29
C VAL A 252 3.22 -10.60 12.43
N GLY A 253 4.55 -10.56 12.37
CA GLY A 253 5.27 -9.81 11.35
C GLY A 253 5.47 -8.33 11.62
N LEU A 254 5.53 -7.91 12.88
CA LEU A 254 5.78 -6.51 13.23
C LEU A 254 7.16 -6.08 12.70
N PRO A 255 7.32 -4.88 12.12
CA PRO A 255 8.58 -4.47 11.48
C PRO A 255 9.77 -4.46 12.45
N TRP A 256 9.52 -4.15 13.72
CA TRP A 256 10.54 -3.99 14.75
C TRP A 256 10.20 -4.79 16.01
N ARG A 257 11.23 -5.38 16.61
CA ARG A 257 11.14 -6.11 17.88
C ARG A 257 12.24 -5.65 18.84
N ILE A 258 11.86 -5.28 20.06
CA ILE A 258 12.79 -5.03 21.18
C ILE A 258 12.77 -6.27 22.08
N THR A 259 13.90 -6.96 22.16
CA THR A 259 14.09 -8.12 23.03
C THR A 259 14.74 -7.69 24.34
N VAL A 260 14.07 -7.99 25.46
CA VAL A 260 14.52 -7.66 26.81
C VAL A 260 14.81 -8.94 27.57
N GLY A 261 16.05 -9.06 28.08
CA GLY A 261 16.44 -10.21 28.88
C GLY A 261 17.47 -9.87 29.95
N PRO A 262 17.55 -10.67 31.03
CA PRO A 262 18.42 -10.36 32.18
C PRO A 262 19.91 -10.21 31.83
N ARG A 263 20.39 -10.90 30.78
CA ARG A 263 21.79 -10.79 30.34
C ARG A 263 22.07 -9.43 29.70
N GLY A 264 21.18 -8.95 28.83
CA GLY A 264 21.30 -7.64 28.19
C GLY A 264 21.19 -6.52 29.22
N LEU A 265 20.21 -6.61 30.12
CA LEU A 265 20.00 -5.61 31.17
C LEU A 265 21.20 -5.45 32.11
N LYS A 266 21.90 -6.53 32.45
CA LYS A 266 23.16 -6.47 33.22
C LYS A 266 24.27 -5.68 32.51
N ASN A 267 24.25 -5.64 31.18
CA ASN A 267 25.15 -4.86 30.36
C ASN A 267 24.56 -3.48 29.99
N GLY A 268 23.36 -3.15 30.47
CA GLY A 268 22.66 -1.90 30.16
C GLY A 268 22.09 -1.82 28.75
N VAL A 269 21.84 -2.96 28.09
CA VAL A 269 21.38 -3.01 26.69
C VAL A 269 20.13 -3.88 26.49
N VAL A 270 19.40 -3.58 25.42
CA VAL A 270 18.35 -4.41 24.81
C VAL A 270 18.72 -4.66 23.35
N GLU A 271 18.17 -5.71 22.76
CA GLU A 271 18.38 -6.02 21.34
C GLU A 271 17.20 -5.51 20.51
N VAL A 272 17.48 -4.76 19.44
CA VAL A 272 16.48 -4.30 18.48
C VAL A 272 16.67 -5.06 17.17
N THR A 273 15.68 -5.85 16.76
CA THR A 273 15.69 -6.63 15.52
C THR A 273 14.76 -6.01 14.47
N ASN A 274 15.24 -5.90 13.23
CA ASN A 274 14.40 -5.61 12.06
C ASN A 274 13.82 -6.92 11.49
N ARG A 275 12.50 -7.02 11.36
CA ARG A 275 11.82 -8.24 10.89
C ARG A 275 12.09 -8.57 9.42
N ARG A 276 12.30 -7.55 8.58
CA ARG A 276 12.54 -7.71 7.13
C ARG A 276 13.94 -8.22 6.84
N THR A 277 14.96 -7.70 7.53
CA THR A 277 16.37 -8.08 7.29
C THR A 277 16.88 -9.16 8.24
N GLY A 278 16.24 -9.33 9.40
CA GLY A 278 16.71 -10.19 10.49
C GLY A 278 17.91 -9.63 11.25
N GLU A 279 18.37 -8.42 10.92
CA GLU A 279 19.50 -7.79 11.59
C GLU A 279 19.12 -7.31 13.00
N SER A 280 20.00 -7.57 13.96
CA SER A 280 19.86 -7.20 15.36
C SER A 280 21.00 -6.26 15.79
N GLU A 281 20.66 -5.28 16.62
CA GLU A 281 21.63 -4.37 17.23
C GLU A 281 21.36 -4.25 18.74
N GLU A 282 22.42 -4.37 19.55
CA GLU A 282 22.34 -4.10 21.00
C GLU A 282 22.52 -2.62 21.27
N MET A 283 21.61 -2.02 22.04
CA MET A 283 21.69 -0.61 22.42
C MET A 283 21.01 -0.34 23.78
N PRO A 284 21.31 0.78 24.44
CA PRO A 284 20.58 1.21 25.63
C PRO A 284 19.06 1.32 25.38
N PRO A 285 18.20 1.00 26.37
CA PRO A 285 16.75 1.06 26.23
C PRO A 285 16.23 2.40 25.69
N GLU A 286 16.80 3.52 26.13
CA GLU A 286 16.40 4.86 25.70
C GLU A 286 16.73 5.08 24.22
N GLN A 287 17.85 4.54 23.73
CA GLN A 287 18.22 4.62 22.32
C GLN A 287 17.32 3.75 21.45
N ALA A 288 16.89 2.59 21.95
CA ALA A 288 15.92 1.76 21.25
C ALA A 288 14.60 2.53 21.02
N VAL A 289 14.08 3.21 22.05
CA VAL A 289 12.88 4.04 21.93
C VAL A 289 13.06 5.15 20.89
N GLN A 290 14.19 5.87 20.93
CA GLN A 290 14.47 6.94 19.97
C GLN A 290 14.61 6.43 18.54
N LYS A 291 15.26 5.28 18.34
CA LYS A 291 15.39 4.65 17.03
C LYS A 291 14.01 4.33 16.43
N ILE A 292 13.14 3.67 17.19
CA ILE A 292 11.78 3.35 16.74
C ILE A 292 10.98 4.62 16.43
N HIS A 293 11.02 5.62 17.31
CA HIS A 293 10.31 6.88 17.07
C HIS A 293 10.79 7.61 15.82
N ALA A 294 12.10 7.67 15.57
CA ALA A 294 12.65 8.32 14.39
C ALA A 294 12.20 7.65 13.07
N ILE A 295 12.02 6.32 13.06
CA ILE A 295 11.53 5.58 11.90
C ILE A 295 10.10 6.01 11.56
N TYR A 296 9.21 6.04 12.55
CA TYR A 296 7.80 6.38 12.33
C TYR A 296 7.53 7.87 12.18
N ALA A 297 8.40 8.74 12.70
CA ALA A 297 8.30 10.19 12.45
C ALA A 297 8.61 10.57 10.99
N ALA A 298 9.25 9.68 10.22
CA ALA A 298 9.62 9.90 8.83
C ALA A 298 8.58 9.39 7.81
N ILE A 299 7.48 8.79 8.27
CA ILE A 299 6.44 8.11 7.46
C ILE A 299 5.11 8.84 7.63
#